data_AF-I5BX55-F1
#
_entry.id   AF-I5BX55-F1
#
_cell.length_a   1.000
_cell.length_b   1.000
_cell.length_c   1.000
_cell.angle_alpha   90.00
_cell.angle_beta   90.00
_cell.angle_gamma   90.00
#
_symmetry.space_group_name_H-M   'P 1'
#
loop_
_entity.id
_entity.type
_entity.pdbx_description
1 polymer ?
#
loop_
_entity_poly.entity_id
_entity_poly.type
_entity_poly.pdbx_seq_one_letter_code
_entity_poly.pdbx_strand_id
1 'polypeptide(L)'
;MTFEEAANRWIGIGEAQFRAGLRKLVILNAHGGNSPLLTIVTTELRVRFGMLAAATSWTRFGYPPDIVSEEERALGIHGGFIETSVMLALRPDMVDMRKAADFKSAQADFCRDFTHLRAYGPHAFGWMMRDLAREGVTGNAAGASAEAGKRIIAHSVTGFLDLLHDVDRFDLSHFEH
;
A
#
# COMPACT_ATOMS: atom_id res chain seq x y z
N MET A 1 1.27 -1.64 -18.84
CA MET A 1 2.46 -2.45 -18.56
C MET A 1 1.97 -3.82 -18.17
N THR A 2 2.47 -4.87 -18.80
CA THR A 2 2.14 -6.24 -18.39
C THR A 2 2.79 -6.56 -17.04
N PHE A 3 2.36 -7.63 -16.36
CA PHE A 3 2.99 -8.03 -15.11
C PHE A 3 4.49 -8.37 -15.30
N GLU A 4 4.84 -8.99 -16.42
CA GLU A 4 6.21 -9.39 -16.75
C GLU A 4 7.09 -8.15 -16.98
N GLU A 5 6.61 -7.19 -17.77
CA GLU A 5 7.31 -5.93 -18.00
C GLU A 5 7.55 -5.18 -16.68
N ALA A 6 6.53 -5.15 -15.80
CA ALA A 6 6.62 -4.48 -14.51
C ALA A 6 7.63 -5.17 -13.58
N ALA A 7 7.59 -6.51 -13.48
CA ALA A 7 8.52 -7.28 -12.67
C ALA A 7 9.97 -7.05 -13.13
N ASN A 8 10.22 -7.26 -14.42
CA ASN A 8 11.55 -7.16 -15.01
C ASN A 8 12.10 -5.73 -14.89
N ARG A 9 11.24 -4.71 -15.07
CA ARG A 9 11.65 -3.32 -14.90
C ARG A 9 12.10 -3.03 -13.47
N TRP A 10 11.36 -3.48 -12.47
CA TRP A 10 11.71 -3.24 -11.07
C TRP A 10 12.91 -4.05 -10.60
N ILE A 11 13.05 -5.29 -11.06
CA ILE A 11 14.27 -6.09 -10.86
C ILE A 11 15.47 -5.38 -11.48
N GLY A 12 15.34 -4.85 -12.71
CA GLY A 12 16.39 -4.10 -13.39
C GLY A 12 16.80 -2.82 -12.65
N ILE A 13 15.86 -2.13 -11.99
CA ILE A 13 16.18 -1.00 -11.11
C ILE A 13 17.02 -1.48 -9.92
N GLY A 14 16.63 -2.58 -9.27
CA GLY A 14 17.40 -3.13 -8.15
C GLY A 14 18.79 -3.63 -8.57
N GLU A 15 18.92 -4.27 -9.72
CA GLU A 15 20.21 -4.66 -10.31
C GLU A 15 21.10 -3.43 -10.56
N ALA A 16 20.55 -2.35 -11.10
CA ALA A 16 21.29 -1.11 -11.31
C ALA A 16 21.83 -0.54 -9.97
N GLN A 17 21.02 -0.56 -8.91
CA GLN A 17 21.46 -0.15 -7.58
C GLN A 17 22.54 -1.09 -7.01
N PHE A 18 22.41 -2.39 -7.22
CA PHE A 18 23.42 -3.37 -6.82
C PHE A 18 24.77 -3.11 -7.48
N ARG A 19 24.77 -2.88 -8.80
CA ARG A 19 25.97 -2.53 -9.58
C ARG A 19 26.61 -1.21 -9.12
N ALA A 20 25.81 -0.28 -8.60
CA ALA A 20 26.29 0.95 -7.97
C ALA A 20 26.87 0.75 -6.57
N GLY A 21 26.88 -0.48 -6.04
CA GLY A 21 27.46 -0.82 -4.73
C GLY A 21 26.44 -0.93 -3.60
N LEU A 22 25.16 -0.63 -3.84
CA LEU A 22 24.13 -0.77 -2.81
C LEU A 22 23.84 -2.26 -2.55
N ARG A 23 23.54 -2.59 -1.29
CA ARG A 23 23.20 -3.96 -0.86
C ARG A 23 21.84 -4.06 -0.18
N LYS A 24 21.27 -2.91 0.19
CA LYS A 24 19.98 -2.78 0.86
C LYS A 24 19.10 -1.86 0.01
N LEU A 25 17.83 -2.22 -0.16
CA LEU A 25 16.86 -1.47 -0.95
C LEU A 25 15.49 -1.50 -0.27
N VAL A 26 14.84 -0.35 -0.15
CA VAL A 26 13.45 -0.25 0.29
C VAL A 26 12.59 0.30 -0.84
N ILE A 27 11.53 -0.42 -1.18
CA ILE A 27 10.55 -0.03 -2.20
C ILE A 27 9.28 0.42 -1.48
N LEU A 28 9.00 1.73 -1.51
CA LEU A 28 7.78 2.31 -0.95
C LEU A 28 6.69 2.39 -2.04
N ASN A 29 5.66 1.55 -1.89
CA ASN A 29 4.53 1.48 -2.80
C ASN A 29 3.38 2.38 -2.36
N ALA A 30 2.65 2.92 -3.33
CA ALA A 30 1.44 3.72 -3.09
C ALA A 30 0.17 3.11 -3.68
N HIS A 31 0.26 1.96 -4.37
CA HIS A 31 -0.88 1.36 -5.07
C HIS A 31 -1.05 -0.12 -4.74
N GLY A 32 -2.20 -0.50 -4.18
CA GLY A 32 -2.47 -1.85 -3.68
C GLY A 32 -2.18 -2.97 -4.68
N GLY A 33 -2.55 -2.77 -5.96
CA GLY A 33 -2.38 -3.76 -7.04
C GLY A 33 -0.94 -4.18 -7.31
N ASN A 34 0.05 -3.38 -6.92
CA ASN A 34 1.47 -3.72 -7.08
C ASN A 34 2.00 -4.64 -5.97
N SER A 35 1.26 -4.82 -4.87
CA SER A 35 1.78 -5.50 -3.68
C SER A 35 2.22 -6.94 -3.92
N PRO A 36 1.47 -7.81 -4.64
CA PRO A 36 1.91 -9.18 -4.92
C PRO A 36 3.17 -9.20 -5.81
N LEU A 37 3.23 -8.31 -6.80
CA LEU A 37 4.36 -8.17 -7.71
C LEU A 37 5.64 -7.79 -6.95
N LEU A 38 5.54 -6.87 -5.99
CA LEU A 38 6.69 -6.42 -5.21
C LEU A 38 7.32 -7.54 -4.38
N THR A 39 6.53 -8.48 -3.86
CA THR A 39 7.04 -9.66 -3.15
C THR A 39 7.91 -10.53 -4.07
N ILE A 40 7.52 -10.68 -5.35
CA ILE A 40 8.32 -11.38 -6.36
C ILE A 40 9.62 -10.61 -6.58
N VAL A 41 9.54 -9.30 -6.81
CA VAL A 41 10.71 -8.45 -7.06
C VAL A 41 11.73 -8.53 -5.92
N THR A 42 11.30 -8.38 -4.66
CA THR A 42 12.22 -8.44 -3.52
C THR A 42 12.89 -9.81 -3.38
N THR A 43 12.15 -10.88 -3.65
CA THR A 43 12.69 -12.24 -3.63
C THR A 43 13.72 -12.44 -4.75
N GLU A 44 13.44 -11.97 -5.96
CA GLU A 44 14.37 -12.05 -7.09
C GLU A 44 15.66 -11.27 -6.82
N LEU A 45 15.57 -10.08 -6.23
CA LEU A 45 16.75 -9.31 -5.84
C LEU A 45 17.59 -10.03 -4.79
N ARG A 46 16.94 -10.74 -3.86
CA ARG A 46 17.65 -11.57 -2.89
C ARG A 46 18.34 -12.77 -3.56
N VAL A 47 17.63 -13.49 -4.42
CA VAL A 47 18.14 -14.69 -5.11
C VAL A 47 19.31 -14.34 -6.03
N ARG A 48 19.18 -13.27 -6.83
CA ARG A 48 20.16 -12.94 -7.88
C ARG A 48 21.36 -12.14 -7.36
N PHE A 49 21.17 -11.33 -6.32
CA PHE A 49 22.16 -10.34 -5.89
C PHE A 49 22.48 -10.39 -4.40
N GLY A 50 21.87 -11.28 -3.63
CA GLY A 50 22.06 -11.36 -2.18
C GLY A 50 21.60 -10.10 -1.43
N MET A 51 20.79 -9.24 -2.06
CA MET A 51 20.39 -7.97 -1.45
C MET A 51 19.37 -8.17 -0.34
N LEU A 52 19.40 -7.29 0.67
CA LEU A 52 18.25 -7.05 1.54
C LEU A 52 17.31 -6.10 0.81
N ALA A 53 16.30 -6.65 0.14
CA ALA A 53 15.25 -5.87 -0.48
C ALA A 53 13.95 -5.99 0.33
N ALA A 54 13.40 -4.86 0.75
CA ALA A 54 12.13 -4.78 1.47
C ALA A 54 11.10 -4.00 0.64
N ALA A 55 9.92 -4.57 0.46
CA ALA A 55 8.79 -3.87 -0.14
C ALA A 55 7.79 -3.50 0.95
N THR A 56 7.38 -2.24 0.97
CA THR A 56 6.36 -1.74 1.90
C THR A 56 5.35 -0.84 1.18
N SER A 57 4.33 -0.39 1.88
CA SER A 57 3.38 0.63 1.44
C SER A 57 3.18 1.63 2.57
N TRP A 58 2.90 2.89 2.26
CA TRP A 58 2.61 3.92 3.27
C TRP A 58 1.45 3.53 4.19
N THR A 59 0.54 2.67 3.70
CA THR A 59 -0.59 2.11 4.42
C THR A 59 -0.26 0.97 5.39
N ARG A 60 0.93 0.33 5.28
CA ARG A 60 1.32 -0.83 6.11
C ARG A 60 1.71 -0.47 7.54
N PHE A 61 1.94 0.81 7.83
CA PHE A 61 2.24 1.30 9.17
C PHE A 61 0.97 1.51 10.01
N GLY A 62 -0.21 1.21 9.46
CA GLY A 62 -1.50 1.44 10.10
C GLY A 62 -1.89 2.91 10.08
N TYR A 63 -2.90 3.25 10.88
CA TYR A 63 -3.45 4.59 10.99
C TYR A 63 -3.80 4.89 12.45
N PRO A 64 -3.80 6.18 12.87
CA PRO A 64 -4.29 6.54 14.19
C PRO A 64 -5.78 6.14 14.35
N PRO A 65 -6.14 5.34 15.38
CA PRO A 65 -7.47 4.75 15.52
C PRO A 65 -8.56 5.77 15.85
N ASP A 66 -8.18 6.94 16.36
CA ASP A 66 -9.09 8.06 16.60
C ASP A 66 -9.42 8.85 15.30
N ILE A 67 -8.76 8.54 14.19
CA ILE A 67 -8.96 9.18 12.89
C ILE A 67 -9.63 8.23 11.90
N VAL A 68 -9.10 7.02 11.79
CA VAL A 68 -9.56 6.03 10.81
C VAL A 68 -10.24 4.91 11.57
N SER A 69 -11.56 4.79 11.37
CA SER A 69 -12.35 3.72 11.98
C SER A 69 -11.91 2.34 11.47
N GLU A 70 -12.22 1.29 12.24
CA GLU A 70 -11.91 -0.08 11.80
C GLU A 70 -12.64 -0.46 10.52
N GLU A 71 -13.86 0.03 10.35
CA GLU A 71 -14.66 -0.17 9.13
C GLU A 71 -14.00 0.51 7.93
N GLU A 72 -13.59 1.77 8.06
CA GLU A 72 -12.92 2.50 6.97
C GLU A 72 -11.58 1.83 6.63
N ARG A 73 -10.81 1.40 7.63
CA ARG A 73 -9.58 0.63 7.42
C ARG A 73 -9.85 -0.68 6.66
N ALA A 74 -10.98 -1.32 6.92
CA ALA A 74 -11.34 -2.61 6.33
C ALA A 74 -12.00 -2.51 4.96
N LEU A 75 -12.71 -1.43 4.65
CA LEU A 75 -13.55 -1.31 3.44
C LEU A 75 -13.16 -0.14 2.52
N GLY A 76 -12.60 0.93 3.09
CA GLY A 76 -12.24 2.19 2.43
C GLY A 76 -10.89 2.16 1.70
N ILE A 77 -10.66 1.12 0.89
CA ILE A 77 -9.35 0.84 0.32
C ILE A 77 -8.98 1.69 -0.91
N HIS A 78 -9.92 2.45 -1.50
CA HIS A 78 -9.63 3.28 -2.67
C HIS A 78 -10.55 4.50 -2.79
N GLY A 79 -9.98 5.69 -2.81
CA GLY A 79 -10.68 6.97 -2.96
C GLY A 79 -11.60 7.35 -1.79
N GLY A 80 -11.66 6.55 -0.73
CA GLY A 80 -12.41 6.80 0.49
C GLY A 80 -11.80 7.89 1.37
N PHE A 81 -12.08 7.82 2.67
CA PHE A 81 -11.65 8.81 3.66
C PHE A 81 -10.13 9.01 3.66
N ILE A 82 -9.36 7.91 3.62
CA ILE A 82 -7.92 7.91 3.85
C ILE A 82 -7.19 8.62 2.69
N GLU A 83 -7.38 8.14 1.45
CA GLU A 83 -6.72 8.70 0.26
C GLU A 83 -7.18 10.14 -0.01
N THR A 84 -8.47 10.43 0.15
CA THR A 84 -9.02 11.79 -0.03
C THR A 84 -8.45 12.75 1.02
N SER A 85 -8.34 12.34 2.29
CA SER A 85 -7.76 13.17 3.35
C SER A 85 -6.29 13.50 3.06
N VAL A 86 -5.50 12.51 2.64
CA VAL A 86 -4.10 12.70 2.24
C VAL A 86 -3.98 13.66 1.06
N MET A 87 -4.84 13.52 0.04
CA MET A 87 -4.85 14.44 -1.09
C MET A 87 -5.26 15.86 -0.69
N LEU A 88 -6.23 16.05 0.21
CA LEU A 88 -6.59 17.36 0.75
C LEU A 88 -5.44 18.02 1.51
N ALA A 89 -4.59 17.24 2.19
CA ALA A 89 -3.42 17.76 2.89
C ALA A 89 -2.30 18.18 1.94
N LEU A 90 -2.08 17.44 0.85
CA LEU A 90 -0.95 17.62 -0.08
C LEU A 90 -1.28 18.51 -1.28
N ARG A 91 -2.43 18.30 -1.89
CA ARG A 91 -2.90 18.89 -3.16
C ARG A 91 -4.40 19.15 -3.11
N PRO A 92 -4.89 20.02 -2.21
CA PRO A 92 -6.31 20.33 -2.07
C PRO A 92 -6.92 20.86 -3.37
N ASP A 93 -6.12 21.50 -4.23
CA ASP A 93 -6.51 21.99 -5.55
C ASP A 93 -6.92 20.88 -6.53
N MET A 94 -6.55 19.63 -6.25
CA MET A 94 -6.89 18.47 -7.07
C MET A 94 -8.09 17.67 -6.55
N VAL A 95 -8.74 18.13 -5.47
CA VAL A 95 -9.88 17.44 -4.84
C VAL A 95 -11.15 18.28 -4.94
N ASP A 96 -12.15 17.78 -5.67
CA ASP A 96 -13.49 18.39 -5.70
C ASP A 96 -14.41 17.75 -4.66
N MET A 97 -14.41 18.30 -3.44
CA MET A 97 -15.20 17.77 -2.32
C MET A 97 -16.71 17.79 -2.55
N ARG A 98 -17.22 18.51 -3.55
CA ARG A 98 -18.66 18.47 -3.90
C ARG A 98 -19.08 17.11 -4.47
N LYS A 99 -18.12 16.29 -4.90
CA LYS A 99 -18.34 14.93 -5.41
C LYS A 99 -18.06 13.85 -4.35
N ALA A 100 -17.59 14.24 -3.17
CA ALA A 100 -17.29 13.30 -2.10
C ALA A 100 -18.58 12.72 -1.53
N ALA A 101 -18.61 11.40 -1.35
CA ALA A 101 -19.74 10.66 -0.82
C ALA A 101 -19.22 9.49 0.03
N ASP A 102 -20.16 8.74 0.61
CA ASP A 102 -19.87 7.46 1.23
C ASP A 102 -20.13 6.32 0.24
N PHE A 103 -19.06 5.67 -0.21
CA PHE A 103 -19.09 4.67 -1.27
C PHE A 103 -19.03 3.26 -0.69
N LYS A 104 -20.10 2.49 -0.89
CA LYS A 104 -20.18 1.10 -0.41
C LYS A 104 -19.20 0.19 -1.14
N SER A 105 -18.72 -0.83 -0.42
CA SER A 105 -17.88 -1.90 -0.97
C SER A 105 -18.61 -3.23 -0.89
N ALA A 106 -18.67 -3.98 -1.99
CA ALA A 106 -19.16 -5.36 -2.00
C ALA A 106 -18.33 -6.29 -1.09
N GLN A 107 -17.13 -5.87 -0.66
CA GLN A 107 -16.35 -6.60 0.35
C GLN A 107 -17.14 -6.80 1.65
N ALA A 108 -18.00 -5.84 2.03
CA ALA A 108 -18.87 -5.95 3.20
C ALA A 108 -19.92 -7.06 3.02
N ASP A 109 -20.48 -7.20 1.83
CA ASP A 109 -21.39 -8.30 1.49
C ASP A 109 -20.65 -9.63 1.54
N PHE A 110 -19.42 -9.70 1.02
CA PHE A 110 -18.62 -10.92 1.12
C PHE A 110 -18.30 -11.29 2.57
N CYS A 111 -18.09 -10.30 3.44
CA CYS A 111 -17.91 -10.50 4.87
C CYS A 111 -19.14 -11.11 5.55
N ARG A 112 -20.33 -10.69 5.15
CA ARG A 112 -21.60 -11.21 5.67
C ARG A 112 -21.94 -12.59 5.11
N ASP A 113 -21.76 -12.80 3.82
CA ASP A 113 -22.36 -13.92 3.09
C ASP A 113 -21.45 -15.16 2.99
N PHE A 114 -20.12 -14.98 3.11
CA PHE A 114 -19.15 -16.07 3.02
C PHE A 114 -18.36 -16.25 4.31
N THR A 115 -18.06 -17.49 4.70
CA THR A 115 -17.26 -17.79 5.89
C THR A 115 -15.81 -17.31 5.78
N HIS A 116 -15.17 -17.48 4.61
CA HIS A 116 -13.74 -17.21 4.43
C HIS A 116 -13.38 -16.39 3.20
N LEU A 117 -14.15 -16.52 2.10
CA LEU A 117 -13.80 -15.95 0.80
C LEU A 117 -13.95 -14.42 0.78
N ARG A 118 -12.89 -13.69 0.43
CA ARG A 118 -12.86 -12.20 0.39
C ARG A 118 -12.10 -11.70 -0.84
N ALA A 119 -12.28 -10.43 -1.22
CA ALA A 119 -11.44 -9.82 -2.25
C ALA A 119 -10.01 -9.60 -1.73
N TYR A 120 -9.88 -9.21 -0.47
CA TYR A 120 -8.59 -9.12 0.22
C TYR A 120 -8.69 -9.66 1.65
N GLY A 121 -7.54 -10.06 2.21
CA GLY A 121 -7.44 -10.75 3.49
C GLY A 121 -6.82 -12.14 3.34
N PRO A 122 -7.00 -13.05 4.32
CA PRO A 122 -6.29 -14.33 4.36
C PRO A 122 -6.60 -15.28 3.19
N HIS A 123 -7.85 -15.26 2.70
CA HIS A 123 -8.33 -16.12 1.60
C HIS A 123 -8.89 -15.26 0.46
N ALA A 124 -7.99 -14.50 -0.16
CA ALA A 124 -8.31 -13.55 -1.22
C ALA A 124 -8.48 -14.23 -2.58
N PHE A 125 -9.55 -13.89 -3.32
CA PHE A 125 -9.69 -14.24 -4.74
C PHE A 125 -9.13 -13.13 -5.65
N GLY A 126 -8.92 -13.42 -6.93
CA GLY A 126 -8.54 -12.40 -7.93
C GLY A 126 -9.73 -11.50 -8.25
N TRP A 127 -9.63 -10.21 -7.90
CA TRP A 127 -10.71 -9.22 -8.06
C TRP A 127 -10.25 -8.01 -8.86
N MET A 128 -11.22 -7.29 -9.41
CA MET A 128 -11.07 -5.99 -10.03
C MET A 128 -11.87 -4.96 -9.23
N MET A 129 -11.47 -3.69 -9.28
CA MET A 129 -12.16 -2.62 -8.54
C MET A 129 -13.67 -2.57 -8.80
N ARG A 130 -14.09 -2.87 -10.04
CA ARG A 130 -15.50 -2.93 -10.44
C ARG A 130 -16.30 -4.05 -9.76
N ASP A 131 -15.64 -5.08 -9.26
CA ASP A 131 -16.27 -6.15 -8.47
C ASP A 131 -16.62 -5.66 -7.06
N LEU A 132 -15.91 -4.64 -6.56
CA LEU A 132 -16.15 -4.03 -5.25
C LEU A 132 -17.07 -2.82 -5.32
N ALA A 133 -16.87 -1.94 -6.31
CA ALA A 133 -17.67 -0.74 -6.51
C ALA A 133 -17.69 -0.35 -7.99
N ARG A 134 -18.88 -0.07 -8.54
CA ARG A 134 -19.05 0.26 -9.97
C ARG A 134 -18.39 1.59 -10.33
N GLU A 135 -18.39 2.52 -9.38
CA GLU A 135 -17.81 3.86 -9.42
C GLU A 135 -16.27 3.80 -9.33
N GLY A 136 -15.72 2.67 -8.90
CA GLY A 136 -14.29 2.50 -8.69
C GLY A 136 -13.76 3.07 -7.36
N VAL A 137 -14.64 3.44 -6.43
CA VAL A 137 -14.29 4.06 -5.14
C VAL A 137 -14.96 3.29 -4.01
N THR A 138 -14.27 3.10 -2.88
CA THR A 138 -14.82 2.54 -1.65
C THR A 138 -14.39 3.34 -0.42
N GLY A 139 -15.30 3.48 0.54
CA GLY A 139 -15.10 4.22 1.80
C GLY A 139 -15.74 5.59 1.82
N ASN A 140 -15.64 6.25 2.98
CA ASN A 140 -16.33 7.51 3.23
C ASN A 140 -15.48 8.74 2.90
N ALA A 141 -15.42 9.10 1.61
CA ALA A 141 -14.73 10.31 1.16
C ALA A 141 -15.38 11.60 1.70
N ALA A 142 -16.69 11.60 1.97
CA ALA A 142 -17.40 12.78 2.48
C ALA A 142 -16.91 13.20 3.88
N GLY A 143 -16.41 12.27 4.69
CA GLY A 143 -15.81 12.56 5.99
C GLY A 143 -14.36 13.10 5.92
N ALA A 144 -13.73 13.08 4.75
CA ALA A 144 -12.31 13.39 4.61
C ALA A 144 -11.97 14.84 4.98
N SER A 145 -10.77 15.05 5.53
CA SER A 145 -10.26 16.38 5.84
C SER A 145 -8.75 16.49 5.68
N ALA A 146 -8.26 17.70 5.40
CA ALA A 146 -6.83 17.97 5.33
C ALA A 146 -6.12 17.69 6.67
N GLU A 147 -6.81 17.90 7.80
CA GLU A 147 -6.23 17.65 9.13
C GLU A 147 -6.04 16.15 9.39
N ALA A 148 -7.03 15.33 9.05
CA ALA A 148 -6.88 13.88 9.07
C ALA A 148 -5.72 13.43 8.17
N GLY A 149 -5.61 14.02 6.97
CA GLY A 149 -4.54 13.73 6.03
C GLY A 149 -3.14 13.99 6.59
N LYS A 150 -2.93 15.16 7.21
CA LYS A 150 -1.65 15.49 7.85
C LYS A 150 -1.27 14.49 8.94
N ARG A 151 -2.23 14.09 9.78
CA ARG A 151 -2.00 13.13 10.86
C ARG A 151 -1.70 11.72 10.33
N ILE A 152 -2.40 11.29 9.28
CA ILE A 152 -2.12 10.02 8.58
C ILE A 152 -0.70 10.04 7.98
N ILE A 153 -0.33 11.11 7.28
CA ILE A 153 1.01 11.28 6.70
C ILE A 153 2.08 11.23 7.79
N ALA A 154 1.91 11.98 8.88
CA ALA A 154 2.85 12.00 9.99
C ALA A 154 3.05 10.60 10.59
N HIS A 155 1.95 9.86 10.80
CA HIS A 155 2.00 8.47 11.28
C HIS A 155 2.77 7.55 10.33
N SER A 156 2.47 7.61 9.02
CA SER A 156 3.17 6.82 8.00
C SER A 156 4.66 7.18 7.89
N VAL A 157 5.02 8.46 8.03
CA VAL A 157 6.43 8.91 8.02
C VAL A 157 7.19 8.33 9.20
N THR A 158 6.63 8.38 10.41
CA THR A 158 7.26 7.77 11.60
C THR A 158 7.53 6.29 11.37
N GLY A 159 6.52 5.51 10.97
CA GLY A 159 6.70 4.08 10.73
C GLY A 159 7.69 3.77 9.60
N PHE A 160 7.74 4.63 8.57
CA PHE A 160 8.72 4.47 7.49
C PHE A 160 10.15 4.74 7.96
N LEU A 161 10.37 5.75 8.81
CA LEU A 161 11.68 6.00 9.42
C LEU A 161 12.11 4.83 10.30
N ASP A 162 11.21 4.26 11.11
CA ASP A 162 11.50 3.07 11.92
C ASP A 162 11.95 1.89 11.05
N LEU A 163 11.25 1.64 9.93
CA LEU A 163 11.66 0.60 8.96
C LEU A 163 13.04 0.88 8.35
N LEU A 164 13.35 2.14 8.02
CA LEU A 164 14.67 2.50 7.50
C LEU A 164 15.77 2.24 8.54
N HIS A 165 15.51 2.51 9.83
CA HIS A 165 16.42 2.16 10.91
C HIS A 165 16.61 0.64 11.09
N ASP A 166 15.55 -0.16 10.91
CA ASP A 166 15.67 -1.62 10.93
C ASP A 166 16.53 -2.14 9.77
N VAL A 167 16.28 -1.63 8.56
CA VAL A 167 17.04 -1.98 7.36
C VAL A 167 18.51 -1.58 7.53
N ASP A 168 18.79 -0.39 8.04
CA ASP A 168 20.16 0.09 8.28
C ASP A 168 20.92 -0.82 9.26
N ARG A 169 20.27 -1.22 10.37
CA ARG A 169 20.86 -2.09 11.41
C ARG A 169 20.97 -3.57 11.02
N PHE A 170 20.21 -4.03 10.03
CA PHE A 170 20.22 -5.44 9.63
C PHE A 170 21.61 -5.87 9.12
N ASP A 171 22.22 -6.85 9.76
CA ASP A 171 23.52 -7.39 9.32
C ASP A 171 23.32 -8.37 8.16
N LEU A 172 23.98 -8.11 7.02
CA LEU A 172 23.87 -8.94 5.83
C LEU A 172 24.55 -10.31 5.99
N SER A 173 25.40 -10.50 7.00
CA SER A 173 26.00 -11.81 7.30
C SER A 173 24.96 -12.90 7.60
N HIS A 174 23.74 -12.52 8.01
CA HIS A 174 22.61 -13.44 8.17
C HIS A 174 22.23 -14.16 6.86
N PHE A 175 22.69 -13.66 5.72
CA PHE A 175 22.43 -14.23 4.41
C PHE A 175 23.52 -15.19 3.93
N GLU A 176 24.64 -15.23 4.64
CA GLU A 176 25.76 -16.11 4.37
C GLU A 176 25.47 -17.47 5.01
N HIS A 177 25.41 -18.52 4.19
CA HIS A 177 25.27 -19.91 4.59
C HIS A 177 26.42 -20.72 4.00
#